data_AF-A0A3D1VKP7-F1
#
_entry.id   AF-A0A3D1VKP7-F1
#
_cell.length_a   1.000
_cell.length_b   1.000
_cell.length_c   1.000
_cell.angle_alpha   90.00
_cell.angle_beta   90.00
_cell.angle_gamma   90.00
#
_symmetry.space_group_name_H-M   'P 1'
#
loop_
_entity.id
_entity.type
_entity.pdbx_description
1 polymer ?
#
loop_
_entity_poly.entity_id
_entity_poly.type
_entity_poly.pdbx_seq_one_letter_code
_entity_poly.pdbx_strand_id
1 'polypeptide(L)'
;MAIFAIADLHLSIGEDKPMDVFGGKWKNYHEKLAEYWTYMVTAQDTVVIPGDVSWAMSLEEAAVDFDFLHRLPGKKILMKGNHDYWWNTLT
;
A
#
# COMPACT_ATOMS: atom_id res chain seq x y z
N MET A 1 19.01 -10.63 -2.85
CA MET A 1 17.94 -10.71 -1.86
C MET A 1 18.22 -9.69 -0.78
N ALA A 2 17.43 -8.64 -0.77
CA ALA A 2 17.37 -7.61 0.26
C ALA A 2 16.01 -7.65 0.96
N ILE A 3 15.94 -6.96 2.12
CA ILE A 3 14.70 -6.72 2.84
C ILE A 3 14.49 -5.21 2.85
N PHE A 4 13.35 -4.77 2.35
CA PHE A 4 12.88 -3.39 2.41
C PHE A 4 11.78 -3.25 3.46
N ALA A 5 11.63 -2.06 4.00
CA ALA A 5 10.52 -1.72 4.88
C ALA A 5 9.93 -0.37 4.46
N ILE A 6 8.62 -0.31 4.33
CA ILE A 6 7.87 0.92 4.04
C ILE A 6 6.49 0.81 4.67
N ALA A 7 6.02 1.85 5.34
CA ALA A 7 4.74 1.89 6.05
C ALA A 7 3.88 3.04 5.52
N ASP A 8 2.64 3.13 6.01
CA ASP A 8 1.79 4.31 5.83
C ASP A 8 1.51 4.62 4.34
N LEU A 9 1.33 3.58 3.53
CA LEU A 9 1.04 3.75 2.11
C LEU A 9 -0.28 4.49 1.89
N HIS A 10 -1.27 4.30 2.79
CA HIS A 10 -2.55 4.99 2.75
C HIS A 10 -3.16 4.99 1.34
N LEU A 11 -3.15 3.83 0.66
CA LEU A 11 -3.69 3.68 -0.68
C LEU A 11 -5.19 4.01 -0.67
N SER A 12 -5.64 4.72 -1.69
CA SER A 12 -7.06 5.09 -1.88
C SER A 12 -7.44 5.12 -3.35
N ILE A 13 -6.93 4.16 -4.14
CA ILE A 13 -7.13 4.10 -5.59
C ILE A 13 -8.58 3.74 -5.92
N GLY A 14 -9.19 2.89 -5.09
CA GLY A 14 -10.60 2.48 -5.23
C GLY A 14 -11.63 3.46 -4.64
N GLU A 15 -11.19 4.50 -3.93
CA GLU A 15 -12.03 5.33 -3.06
C GLU A 15 -11.90 6.83 -3.34
N ASP A 16 -12.96 7.60 -3.10
CA ASP A 16 -12.90 9.08 -3.14
C ASP A 16 -12.37 9.64 -1.80
N LYS A 17 -11.23 9.10 -1.35
CA LYS A 17 -10.44 9.60 -0.20
C LYS A 17 -9.01 9.91 -0.63
N PRO A 18 -8.80 10.85 -1.58
CA PRO A 18 -7.48 11.10 -2.13
C PRO A 18 -6.56 11.77 -1.11
N MET A 19 -5.34 11.25 -0.95
CA MET A 19 -4.31 11.90 -0.13
C MET A 19 -3.83 13.23 -0.74
N ASP A 20 -4.10 13.45 -2.02
CA ASP A 20 -3.78 14.68 -2.76
C ASP A 20 -4.41 15.95 -2.15
N VAL A 21 -5.45 15.84 -1.31
CA VAL A 21 -6.01 16.97 -0.54
C VAL A 21 -5.00 17.62 0.40
N PHE A 22 -3.99 16.85 0.83
CA PHE A 22 -2.87 17.35 1.64
C PHE A 22 -1.80 18.05 0.79
N GLY A 23 -1.94 18.00 -0.54
CA GLY A 23 -1.08 18.66 -1.50
C GLY A 23 0.39 18.22 -1.45
N GLY A 24 1.23 18.97 -2.16
CA GLY A 24 2.68 18.83 -2.12
C GLY A 24 3.16 17.43 -2.50
N LYS A 25 3.71 16.69 -1.53
CA LYS A 25 4.32 15.38 -1.73
C LYS A 25 3.30 14.31 -2.14
N TRP A 26 2.05 14.46 -1.72
CA TRP A 26 0.98 13.49 -1.96
C TRP A 26 0.45 13.49 -3.38
N LYS A 27 0.66 14.58 -4.14
CA LYS A 27 0.25 14.62 -5.54
C LYS A 27 0.86 13.47 -6.34
N ASN A 28 0.02 12.64 -6.95
CA ASN A 28 0.44 11.48 -7.74
C ASN A 28 1.39 10.53 -6.96
N TYR A 29 1.13 10.34 -5.66
CA TYR A 29 2.02 9.55 -4.81
C TYR A 29 2.00 8.06 -5.15
N HIS A 30 0.89 7.54 -5.67
CA HIS A 30 0.78 6.14 -6.05
C HIS A 30 1.66 5.83 -7.27
N GLU A 31 1.75 6.72 -8.25
CA GLU A 31 2.66 6.57 -9.39
C GLU A 31 4.11 6.67 -8.95
N LYS A 32 4.46 7.63 -8.09
CA LYS A 32 5.81 7.74 -7.51
C LYS A 32 6.18 6.48 -6.73
N LEU A 33 5.25 5.97 -5.92
CA LEU A 33 5.45 4.73 -5.17
C LEU A 33 5.75 3.58 -6.11
N ALA A 34 4.95 3.38 -7.16
CA ALA A 34 5.16 2.32 -8.14
C ALA A 34 6.49 2.44 -8.89
N GLU A 35 6.84 3.66 -9.33
CA GLU A 35 8.08 3.97 -10.03
C GLU A 35 9.31 3.58 -9.18
N TYR A 36 9.40 4.13 -7.97
CA TYR A 36 10.53 3.90 -7.09
C TYR A 36 10.59 2.48 -6.54
N TRP A 37 9.43 1.86 -6.28
CA TRP A 37 9.38 0.46 -5.89
C TRP A 37 9.93 -0.43 -7.00
N THR A 38 9.49 -0.24 -8.24
CA THR A 38 9.94 -1.04 -9.39
C THR A 38 11.43 -0.80 -9.70
N TYR A 39 11.92 0.41 -9.45
CA TYR A 39 13.34 0.75 -9.61
C TYR A 39 14.24 0.05 -8.57
N MET A 40 13.78 -0.11 -7.32
CA MET A 40 14.61 -0.60 -6.22
C MET A 40 14.42 -2.09 -5.88
N VAL A 41 13.23 -2.64 -6.10
CA VAL A 41 12.83 -3.95 -5.60
C VAL A 41 12.76 -4.95 -6.74
N THR A 42 13.37 -6.13 -6.55
CA THR A 42 13.28 -7.26 -7.49
C THR A 42 12.32 -8.33 -6.99
N ALA A 43 11.99 -9.31 -7.85
CA ALA A 43 11.13 -10.43 -7.48
C ALA A 43 11.70 -11.31 -6.34
N GLN A 44 13.02 -11.30 -6.13
CA GLN A 44 13.69 -12.09 -5.09
C GLN A 44 13.75 -11.37 -3.74
N ASP A 45 13.37 -10.09 -3.68
CA ASP A 45 13.42 -9.31 -2.45
C ASP A 45 12.12 -9.45 -1.65
N THR A 46 12.18 -9.07 -0.37
CA THR A 46 11.01 -9.01 0.51
C THR A 46 10.77 -7.58 0.95
N VAL A 47 9.50 -7.15 0.95
CA VAL A 47 9.08 -5.84 1.45
C VAL A 47 8.13 -6.05 2.61
N VAL A 48 8.51 -5.54 3.77
CA VAL A 48 7.69 -5.53 4.99
C VAL A 48 6.91 -4.22 5.03
N ILE A 49 5.59 -4.33 5.17
CA ILE A 49 4.65 -3.21 5.22
C ILE A 49 3.96 -3.21 6.58
N PRO A 50 4.50 -2.50 7.58
CA PRO A 50 4.06 -2.61 8.95
C PRO A 50 2.84 -1.73 9.28
N GLY A 51 1.81 -1.77 8.43
CA GLY A 51 0.51 -1.12 8.66
C GLY A 51 0.19 0.09 7.80
N ASP A 52 -1.07 0.51 7.91
CA ASP A 52 -1.70 1.67 7.27
C ASP A 52 -1.55 1.62 5.75
N VAL A 53 -1.99 0.49 5.20
CA VAL A 53 -1.82 0.10 3.80
C VAL A 53 -2.85 0.81 2.93
N SER A 54 -4.12 0.80 3.34
CA SER A 54 -5.25 1.30 2.54
C SER A 54 -6.28 2.01 3.42
N TRP A 55 -6.88 3.07 2.87
CA TRP A 55 -7.99 3.83 3.45
C TRP A 55 -9.38 3.19 3.23
N ALA A 56 -9.43 2.07 2.50
CA ALA A 56 -10.65 1.30 2.29
C ALA A 56 -11.26 0.85 3.62
N MET A 57 -12.58 0.87 3.71
CA MET A 57 -13.30 0.50 4.93
C MET A 57 -13.63 -0.99 4.95
N SER A 58 -13.76 -1.62 3.79
CA SER A 58 -14.01 -3.06 3.61
C SER A 58 -12.93 -3.75 2.79
N LEU A 59 -12.85 -5.08 2.86
CA LEU A 59 -11.89 -5.85 2.07
C LEU A 59 -12.22 -5.78 0.56
N GLU A 60 -13.51 -5.70 0.24
CA GLU A 60 -14.02 -5.53 -1.12
C GLU A 60 -13.55 -4.21 -1.73
N GLU A 61 -13.65 -3.12 -0.98
CA GLU A 61 -13.14 -1.79 -1.38
C GLU A 61 -11.61 -1.81 -1.52
N ALA A 62 -10.91 -2.50 -0.61
CA ALA A 62 -9.44 -2.60 -0.62
C ALA A 62 -8.90 -3.41 -1.81
N ALA A 63 -9.75 -4.13 -2.55
CA ALA A 63 -9.32 -5.01 -3.63
C ALA A 63 -8.51 -4.28 -4.72
N VAL A 64 -8.92 -3.05 -5.06
CA VAL A 64 -8.21 -2.23 -6.08
C VAL A 64 -6.81 -1.84 -5.60
N ASP A 65 -6.68 -1.49 -4.32
CA ASP A 65 -5.39 -1.14 -3.71
C ASP A 65 -4.48 -2.37 -3.60
N PHE A 66 -5.03 -3.53 -3.26
CA PHE A 66 -4.28 -4.78 -3.22
C PHE A 66 -3.84 -5.25 -4.60
N ASP A 67 -4.66 -5.07 -5.63
CA ASP A 67 -4.27 -5.38 -7.02
C ASP A 67 -3.13 -4.47 -7.48
N PHE A 68 -3.16 -3.18 -7.13
CA PHE A 68 -2.02 -2.27 -7.31
C PHE A 68 -0.76 -2.78 -6.61
N LEU A 69 -0.84 -3.08 -5.31
CA LEU A 69 0.32 -3.53 -4.52
C LEU A 69 0.84 -4.90 -4.98
N HIS A 70 -0.05 -5.80 -5.40
CA HIS A 70 0.28 -7.14 -5.87
C HIS A 70 1.12 -7.11 -7.15
N ARG A 71 0.84 -6.17 -8.06
CA ARG A 71 1.59 -5.99 -9.32
C ARG A 71 3.02 -5.51 -9.13
N LEU A 72 3.35 -4.88 -8.01
CA LEU A 72 4.72 -4.43 -7.72
C LEU A 72 5.64 -5.66 -7.53
N PRO A 73 6.96 -5.57 -7.74
CA PRO A 73 7.89 -6.69 -7.51
C PRO A 73 8.14 -6.99 -6.02
N GLY A 74 8.65 -8.19 -5.73
CA GLY A 74 9.03 -8.65 -4.39
C GLY A 74 7.92 -9.35 -3.62
N LYS A 75 8.29 -10.14 -2.61
CA LYS A 75 7.35 -10.76 -1.65
C LYS A 75 6.90 -9.71 -0.64
N LYS A 76 5.59 -9.59 -0.39
CA LYS A 76 5.04 -8.63 0.58
C LYS A 76 4.70 -9.35 1.88
N ILE A 77 5.10 -8.76 3.00
CA ILE A 77 4.65 -9.14 4.35
C ILE A 77 3.88 -7.95 4.91
N LEU A 78 2.58 -8.12 5.08
CA LEU A 78 1.67 -7.08 5.56
C LEU A 78 1.44 -7.27 7.07
N MET A 79 1.36 -6.16 7.80
CA MET A 79 0.87 -6.11 9.17
C MET A 79 -0.30 -5.13 9.23
N LYS A 80 -1.18 -5.30 10.22
CA LYS A 80 -2.32 -4.42 10.42
C LYS A 80 -1.89 -3.11 11.09
N GLY A 81 -2.20 -1.98 10.47
CA GLY A 81 -2.15 -0.66 11.09
C GLY A 81 -3.49 -0.24 11.69
N ASN A 82 -3.54 0.93 12.33
CA ASN A 82 -4.76 1.42 12.97
C ASN A 82 -5.76 2.04 11.97
N HIS A 83 -5.34 2.34 10.75
CA HIS A 83 -6.20 2.80 9.65
C HIS A 83 -6.66 1.68 8.72
N ASP A 84 -6.14 0.45 8.88
CA ASP A 84 -6.55 -0.72 8.11
C ASP A 84 -7.88 -1.32 8.62
N TYR A 85 -8.98 -0.56 8.47
CA TYR A 85 -10.32 -0.95 8.90
C TYR A 85 -10.85 -2.17 8.14
N TRP A 86 -10.41 -2.35 6.88
CA TRP A 86 -10.69 -3.53 6.06
C TRP A 86 -10.15 -4.84 6.68
N TRP A 87 -9.12 -4.76 7.54
CA TRP A 87 -8.50 -5.92 8.19
C TRP A 87 -9.29 -6.36 9.41
N ASN A 88 -10.46 -6.94 9.19
CA ASN A 88 -11.29 -7.49 10.24
C ASN A 88 -10.87 -8.92 10.57
N THR A 89 -10.65 -9.20 11.86
CA THR A 89 -10.50 -10.56 12.36
C THR A 89 -11.87 -11.07 12.79
N LEU A 90 -12.07 -12.38 12.81
CA LEU A 90 -13.25 -12.97 13.45
C LEU A 90 -13.31 -12.47 14.90
N THR A 91 -14.44 -11.86 15.25
CA THR A 91 -14.84 -11.59 16.64
C THR A 91 -15.53 -12.79 17.24
#